data_AF-A0A5N3VVS3-F1
#
_entry.id   AF-A0A5N3VVS3-F1
#
_cell.length_a   1.000
_cell.length_b   1.000
_cell.length_c   1.000
_cell.angle_alpha   90.00
_cell.angle_beta   90.00
_cell.angle_gamma   90.00
#
_symmetry.space_group_name_H-M   'P 1'
#
loop_
_entity.id
_entity.type
_entity.pdbx_description
1 polymer ?
#
loop_
_entity_poly.entity_id
_entity_poly.type
_entity_poly.pdbx_seq_one_letter_code
_entity_poly.pdbx_strand_id
1 'polypeptide(L)'
;MEINIQRSVLLPLSHIQVIMTSSPEVTSINQEALVLTAKATELFQGSPFVQYVTTYSYRHGSGKEKEALTSSDLSNTAEESEAFHKYLKMLKEKREEEEEENDNNDESEVDETEFYPPKISLVRTLLD
;
A
#
# COMPACT_ATOMS: atom_id res chain seq x y z
N MET A 1 1.86 -2.01 -17.19
CA MET A 1 0.91 -0.95 -16.77
C MET A 1 1.14 -0.71 -15.30
N GLU A 2 1.85 0.37 -14.96
CA GLU A 2 1.99 0.79 -13.56
C GLU A 2 0.63 1.30 -13.09
N ILE A 3 0.08 0.70 -12.05
CA ILE A 3 -1.08 1.27 -11.36
C ILE A 3 -0.54 2.50 -10.62
N ASN A 4 -0.64 3.67 -11.24
CA ASN A 4 -0.28 4.94 -10.62
C ASN A 4 -1.31 5.23 -9.53
N ILE A 5 -1.02 4.77 -8.31
CA ILE A 5 -1.72 5.18 -7.11
C ILE A 5 -1.32 6.64 -6.90
N GLN A 6 -2.09 7.54 -7.52
CA GLN A 6 -1.81 8.97 -7.48
C GLN A 6 -1.62 9.40 -6.03
N ARG A 7 -0.46 9.99 -5.74
CA ARG A 7 -0.18 10.61 -4.45
C ARG A 7 -1.23 11.68 -4.17
N SER A 8 -1.76 11.64 -2.95
CA SER A 8 -2.40 12.74 -2.21
C SER A 8 -3.76 13.23 -2.70
N VAL A 9 -4.81 12.46 -2.44
CA VAL A 9 -6.09 13.06 -2.04
C VAL A 9 -6.20 12.89 -0.52
N LEU A 10 -5.75 13.89 0.23
CA LEU A 10 -5.99 13.93 1.67
C LEU A 10 -7.50 14.06 1.90
N LEU A 11 -8.07 13.20 2.74
CA LEU A 11 -9.46 13.37 3.13
C LEU A 11 -9.59 14.67 3.94
N PRO A 12 -10.53 15.57 3.59
CA PRO A 12 -10.81 16.74 4.41
C PRO A 12 -11.13 16.32 5.84
N LEU A 13 -10.65 17.07 6.83
CA LEU A 13 -10.90 16.76 8.25
C LEU A 13 -12.39 16.67 8.57
N SER A 14 -13.23 17.49 7.91
CA SER A 14 -14.68 17.41 8.02
C SER A 14 -15.24 16.06 7.57
N HIS A 15 -14.67 15.46 6.52
CA HIS A 15 -15.09 14.14 6.04
C HIS A 15 -14.66 13.05 7.03
N ILE A 16 -13.43 13.10 7.53
CA ILE A 16 -12.96 12.17 8.56
C ILE A 16 -13.84 12.26 9.81
N GLN A 17 -14.22 13.48 10.20
CA GLN A 17 -15.10 13.70 11.34
C GLN A 17 -16.46 13.02 11.11
N VAL A 18 -17.09 13.22 9.93
CA VAL A 18 -18.34 12.55 9.58
C VAL A 18 -18.21 11.03 9.64
N ILE A 19 -17.13 10.47 9.10
CA ILE A 19 -16.86 9.02 9.13
C ILE A 19 -16.76 8.55 10.58
N MET A 20 -15.98 9.22 11.42
CA MET A 20 -15.80 8.83 12.82
C MET A 20 -17.09 8.99 13.65
N THR A 21 -17.87 10.05 13.43
CA THR A 21 -19.16 10.28 14.11
C THR A 21 -20.31 9.47 13.54
N SER A 22 -20.09 8.69 12.47
CA SER A 22 -21.11 7.78 11.94
C SER A 22 -21.36 6.58 12.86
N SER A 23 -20.40 6.27 13.74
CA SER A 23 -20.56 5.30 14.81
C SER A 23 -21.36 5.92 15.97
N PRO A 24 -22.47 5.32 16.42
CA PRO A 24 -23.30 5.89 17.49
C PRO A 24 -22.58 6.01 18.85
N GLU A 25 -21.47 5.31 19.03
CA GLU A 25 -20.62 5.35 20.23
C GLU A 25 -19.71 6.58 20.28
N VAL A 26 -19.49 7.25 19.15
CA VAL A 26 -18.57 8.40 19.05
C VAL A 26 -19.37 9.70 19.18
N THR A 27 -19.44 10.23 20.41
CA THR A 27 -20.22 11.45 20.73
C THR A 27 -19.47 12.75 20.45
N SER A 28 -18.14 12.73 20.51
CA SER A 28 -17.30 13.91 20.28
C SER A 28 -15.86 13.50 19.96
N ILE A 29 -15.18 14.28 19.13
CA ILE A 29 -13.80 14.02 18.69
C ILE A 29 -12.99 15.29 18.93
N ASN A 30 -11.83 15.17 19.58
CA ASN A 30 -10.92 16.30 19.74
C ASN A 30 -10.10 16.56 18.44
N GLN A 31 -9.57 17.77 18.27
CA GLN A 31 -8.84 18.13 17.05
C GLN A 31 -7.59 17.28 16.82
N GLU A 32 -6.88 16.90 17.89
CA GLU A 32 -5.66 16.11 17.80
C GLU A 32 -5.94 14.69 17.26
N ALA A 33 -6.97 14.03 17.76
CA ALA A 33 -7.43 12.73 17.29
C ALA A 33 -7.85 12.81 15.83
N LEU A 34 -8.54 13.87 15.42
CA LEU A 34 -8.95 14.06 14.03
C LEU A 34 -7.75 14.19 13.08
N VAL A 35 -6.75 14.99 13.47
CA VAL A 35 -5.50 15.15 12.70
C VAL A 35 -4.67 13.87 12.69
N LEU A 36 -4.61 13.16 13.82
CA LEU A 36 -3.91 11.88 13.92
C LEU A 36 -4.56 10.82 13.02
N THR A 37 -5.90 10.75 13.01
CA THR A 37 -6.65 9.88 12.10
C THR A 37 -6.38 10.27 10.65
N ALA A 38 -6.35 11.56 10.31
CA ALA A 38 -6.02 12.00 8.95
C ALA A 38 -4.65 11.49 8.50
N LYS A 39 -3.62 11.69 9.33
CA LYS A 39 -2.27 11.17 9.07
C LYS A 39 -2.24 9.64 8.95
N ALA A 40 -2.96 8.94 9.82
CA ALA A 40 -3.04 7.48 9.76
C ALA A 40 -3.70 7.00 8.46
N THR A 41 -4.78 7.64 8.01
CA THR A 41 -5.46 7.29 6.75
C THR A 41 -4.60 7.57 5.53
N GLU A 42 -3.80 8.64 5.55
CA GLU A 42 -2.83 8.95 4.51
C GLU A 42 -1.76 7.86 4.41
N LEU A 43 -1.16 7.48 5.54
CA LEU A 43 -0.16 6.41 5.59
C LEU A 43 -0.74 5.05 5.17
N PHE A 44 -1.97 4.76 5.60
CA PHE A 44 -2.66 3.52 5.24
C PHE A 44 -2.89 3.41 3.74
N GLN A 45 -3.39 4.46 3.09
CA GLN A 45 -3.62 4.50 1.64
C GLN A 45 -2.32 4.28 0.85
N GLY A 46 -1.21 4.85 1.31
CA GLY A 46 0.11 4.68 0.70
C GLY A 46 0.83 3.38 1.09
N SER A 47 0.28 2.59 2.02
CA SER A 47 0.99 1.45 2.59
C SER A 47 1.22 0.34 1.57
N PRO A 48 2.35 -0.40 1.64
CA PRO A 48 2.61 -1.48 0.70
C PRO A 48 1.63 -2.65 0.86
N PHE A 49 0.94 -2.74 2.01
CA PHE A 49 -0.18 -3.68 2.19
C PHE A 49 -1.36 -3.33 1.28
N VAL A 50 -1.80 -2.08 1.26
CA VAL A 50 -2.91 -1.64 0.38
C VAL A 50 -2.52 -1.80 -1.09
N GLN A 51 -1.27 -1.49 -1.43
CA GLN A 51 -0.75 -1.72 -2.78
C GLN A 51 -0.75 -3.21 -3.16
N TYR A 52 -0.32 -4.08 -2.23
CA TYR A 52 -0.32 -5.53 -2.41
C TYR A 52 -1.73 -6.05 -2.65
N VAL A 53 -2.68 -5.73 -1.78
CA VAL A 53 -4.08 -6.18 -1.92
C VAL A 53 -4.63 -5.70 -3.26
N THR A 54 -4.50 -4.42 -3.58
CA THR A 54 -5.02 -3.85 -4.84
C THR A 54 -4.43 -4.55 -6.08
N THR A 55 -3.10 -4.71 -6.11
CA THR A 55 -2.39 -5.34 -7.24
C THR A 55 -2.71 -6.83 -7.35
N TYR A 56 -2.76 -7.52 -6.21
CA TYR A 56 -3.07 -8.94 -6.15
C TYR A 56 -4.50 -9.20 -6.61
N SER A 57 -5.47 -8.45 -6.07
CA SER A 57 -6.89 -8.50 -6.48
C SER A 57 -7.07 -8.21 -7.96
N TYR A 58 -6.32 -7.25 -8.53
CA TYR A 58 -6.39 -6.95 -9.95
C TYR A 58 -5.90 -8.13 -10.81
N ARG A 59 -4.78 -8.75 -10.42
CA ARG A 59 -4.11 -9.80 -11.21
C ARG A 59 -4.77 -11.16 -11.09
N HIS A 60 -5.31 -11.50 -9.92
CA HIS A 60 -5.84 -12.83 -9.60
C HIS A 60 -7.37 -12.86 -9.47
N GLY A 61 -8.00 -11.70 -9.28
CA GLY A 61 -9.45 -11.55 -9.39
C GLY A 61 -9.89 -11.33 -10.83
N SER A 62 -11.12 -10.86 -11.00
CA SER A 62 -11.67 -10.58 -12.33
C SER A 62 -11.19 -9.25 -12.94
N GLY A 63 -10.32 -8.54 -12.22
CA GLY A 63 -9.88 -7.19 -12.57
C GLY A 63 -9.09 -7.11 -13.87
N LYS A 64 -8.21 -8.08 -14.13
CA LYS A 64 -7.41 -8.14 -15.37
C LYS A 64 -8.27 -8.36 -16.61
N GLU A 65 -9.32 -9.18 -16.52
CA GLU A 65 -10.23 -9.46 -17.65
C GLU A 65 -11.19 -8.31 -17.93
N LYS A 66 -11.61 -7.61 -16.87
CA LYS A 66 -12.56 -6.49 -16.95
C LYS A 66 -11.90 -5.12 -17.03
N GLU A 67 -10.56 -5.08 -17.01
CA GLU A 67 -9.73 -3.87 -16.88
C GLU A 67 -10.18 -2.93 -15.73
N ALA A 68 -10.83 -3.49 -14.70
CA ALA A 68 -11.46 -2.73 -13.63
C ALA A 68 -11.52 -3.55 -12.33
N LEU A 69 -11.11 -2.92 -11.22
CA LEU A 69 -11.23 -3.50 -9.88
C LEU A 69 -12.64 -3.32 -9.32
N THR A 70 -13.25 -4.40 -8.83
CA THR A 70 -14.54 -4.36 -8.13
C THR A 70 -14.35 -4.53 -6.62
N SER A 71 -15.36 -4.10 -5.85
CA SER A 71 -15.37 -4.30 -4.39
C SER A 71 -15.26 -5.78 -3.99
N SER A 72 -15.83 -6.69 -4.79
CA SER A 72 -15.74 -8.13 -4.54
C SER A 72 -14.32 -8.68 -4.74
N ASP A 73 -13.56 -8.16 -5.71
CA ASP A 73 -12.17 -8.62 -5.93
C ASP A 73 -11.29 -8.28 -4.71
N LEU A 74 -11.49 -7.07 -4.15
CA LEU A 74 -10.80 -6.61 -2.93
C LEU A 74 -11.25 -7.40 -1.70
N SER A 75 -12.56 -7.62 -1.52
CA SER A 75 -13.09 -8.37 -0.37
C SER A 75 -12.56 -9.79 -0.34
N ASN A 76 -12.61 -10.51 -1.47
CA ASN A 76 -12.11 -11.88 -1.56
C ASN A 76 -10.64 -11.98 -1.19
N THR A 77 -9.83 -11.02 -1.65
CA THR A 77 -8.39 -10.97 -1.33
C THR A 77 -8.16 -10.66 0.15
N ALA A 78 -8.95 -9.77 0.75
CA ALA A 78 -8.80 -9.39 2.16
C ALA A 78 -9.36 -10.44 3.14
N GLU A 79 -10.41 -11.17 2.75
CA GLU A 79 -11.05 -12.23 3.54
C GLU A 79 -10.23 -13.52 3.60
N GLU A 80 -9.36 -13.76 2.62
CA GLU A 80 -8.26 -14.68 2.81
C GLU A 80 -7.44 -14.17 4.00
N SER A 81 -7.63 -14.72 5.20
CA SER A 81 -6.88 -14.35 6.41
C SER A 81 -5.37 -14.50 6.23
N GLU A 82 -4.98 -15.21 5.18
CA GLU A 82 -3.63 -15.35 4.70
C GLU A 82 -3.10 -14.13 3.94
N ALA A 83 -3.89 -13.17 3.47
CA ALA A 83 -3.37 -12.05 2.67
C ALA A 83 -2.37 -11.18 3.44
N PHE A 84 -2.66 -10.89 4.71
CA PHE A 84 -1.69 -10.23 5.59
C PHE A 84 -0.48 -11.13 5.88
N HIS A 85 -0.69 -12.43 6.08
CA HIS A 85 0.40 -13.39 6.31
C HIS A 85 1.28 -13.60 5.06
N LYS A 86 0.70 -13.67 3.86
CA LYS A 86 1.34 -13.75 2.54
C LYS A 86 2.11 -12.48 2.25
N TYR A 87 1.53 -11.32 2.57
CA TYR A 87 2.23 -10.04 2.48
C TYR A 87 3.46 -10.01 3.40
N LEU A 88 3.31 -10.42 4.67
CA LEU A 88 4.45 -10.51 5.60
C LEU A 88 5.50 -11.53 5.15
N LYS A 89 5.08 -12.65 4.55
CA LYS A 89 5.97 -13.68 4.00
C LYS A 89 6.76 -13.13 2.80
N MET A 90 6.09 -12.50 1.84
CA MET A 90 6.72 -11.85 0.68
C MET A 90 7.72 -10.77 1.11
N LEU A 91 7.41 -9.98 2.15
CA LEU A 91 8.35 -8.99 2.67
C LEU A 91 9.59 -9.60 3.32
N LYS A 92 9.50 -10.82 3.86
CA LYS A 92 10.65 -11.54 4.39
C LYS A 92 11.50 -12.11 3.26
N GLU A 93 10.87 -12.75 2.28
CA GLU A 93 11.55 -13.31 1.10
C GLU A 93 12.30 -12.22 0.31
N LYS A 94 11.67 -11.06 0.06
CA LYS A 94 12.36 -9.93 -0.59
C LYS A 94 13.57 -9.39 0.17
N ARG A 95 13.54 -9.44 1.51
CA ARG A 95 14.69 -9.02 2.32
C ARG A 95 15.85 -10.01 2.19
N GLU A 96 15.53 -11.29 2.10
CA GLU A 96 16.52 -12.37 1.93
C GLU A 96 17.16 -12.30 0.53
N GLU A 97 16.39 -11.97 -0.52
CA GLU A 97 16.89 -11.75 -1.89
C GLU A 97 17.85 -10.54 -2.00
N GLU A 98 17.56 -9.42 -1.33
CA GLU A 98 18.42 -8.22 -1.30
C GLU A 98 19.74 -8.44 -0.54
N GLU A 99 19.81 -9.44 0.36
CA GLU A 99 21.02 -9.79 1.11
C GLU A 99 21.98 -10.70 0.31
N GLU A 100 21.49 -11.44 -0.70
CA GLU A 100 22.31 -12.33 -1.56
C GLU A 100 22.89 -11.63 -2.81
N GLU A 101 22.28 -10.53 -3.28
CA GLU A 101 22.79 -9.77 -4.44
C GLU A 101 23.98 -8.84 -4.13
N ASN A 102 24.29 -8.60 -2.86
CA ASN A 102 25.32 -7.63 -2.46
C ASN A 102 26.77 -8.17 -2.53
N ASP A 103 26.98 -9.38 -3.05
CA ASP A 103 28.30 -10.04 -3.12
C ASP A 103 28.76 -10.38 -4.55
N ASN A 104 28.02 -10.02 -5.60
CA ASN A 104 28.42 -10.27 -6.99
C ASN A 104 28.51 -8.98 -7.80
N ASN A 105 29.68 -8.36 -7.71
CA ASN A 105 30.16 -7.36 -8.65
C ASN A 105 30.55 -8.09 -9.95
N ASP A 106 29.60 -8.37 -10.85
CA ASP A 106 29.93 -8.82 -12.20
C ASP A 106 29.00 -8.18 -13.23
N GLU A 107 29.63 -7.46 -14.16
CA GLU A 107 28.99 -6.76 -15.27
C GLU A 107 28.35 -7.81 -16.19
N SER A 108 27.04 -8.00 -16.07
CA SER A 108 26.26 -8.66 -17.11
C SER A 108 25.10 -7.77 -17.51
N GLU A 109 24.98 -7.58 -18.82
CA GLU A 109 23.97 -6.80 -19.51
C GLU A 109 22.60 -7.49 -19.30
N VAL A 110 21.85 -7.05 -18.29
CA VAL A 110 20.53 -7.59 -17.93
C VAL A 110 19.45 -6.83 -18.71
N ASP A 111 18.67 -7.61 -19.48
CA ASP A 111 17.50 -7.21 -20.26
C ASP A 111 16.52 -6.37 -19.41
N GLU A 112 16.26 -5.14 -19.85
CA GLU A 112 15.51 -4.06 -19.18
C GLU A 112 14.00 -4.35 -19.02
N THR A 113 13.62 -5.42 -18.31
CA THR A 113 12.23 -5.63 -17.90
C THR A 113 12.06 -5.81 -16.39
N GLU A 114 13.08 -5.41 -15.63
CA GLU A 114 13.03 -5.42 -14.18
C GLU A 114 11.99 -4.45 -13.62
N PHE A 115 11.10 -5.07 -12.85
CA PHE A 115 10.21 -4.46 -11.88
C PHE A 115 11.02 -3.54 -10.96
N TYR A 116 11.07 -2.24 -11.28
CA TYR A 116 11.43 -1.22 -10.31
C TYR A 116 10.22 -0.99 -9.39
N PRO A 117 10.19 -1.47 -8.12
CA PRO A 117 9.38 -0.77 -7.14
C PRO A 117 9.90 0.68 -7.11
N PRO A 118 9.03 1.70 -7.11
CA PRO A 118 9.49 3.08 -7.04
C PRO A 118 10.41 3.20 -5.84
N LYS A 119 11.68 3.55 -6.09
CA LYS A 119 12.70 3.78 -5.07
C LYS A 119 12.12 4.76 -4.07
N ILE A 120 11.63 4.26 -2.93
CA ILE A 120 11.36 5.12 -1.79
C ILE A 120 12.74 5.46 -1.25
N SER A 121 13.33 6.52 -1.78
CA SER A 121 14.36 7.27 -1.08
C SER A 121 13.71 7.77 0.23
N LEU A 122 13.79 6.92 1.26
CA LEU A 122 13.41 7.28 2.63
C LEU A 122 14.66 7.39 3.50
N VAL A 123 15.73 7.99 2.99
CA VAL A 123 16.87 8.39 3.81
C VAL A 123 17.54 9.61 3.16
N ARG A 124 17.56 10.76 3.88
CA ARG A 124 18.36 12.00 3.66
C ARG A 124 17.76 13.28 3.01
N THR A 125 16.56 13.72 3.36
CA THR A 125 16.20 15.15 3.14
C THR A 125 15.41 15.83 4.28
N LEU A 126 15.41 15.25 5.49
CA LEU A 126 14.88 15.93 6.69
C LEU A 126 15.93 16.11 7.79
N LEU A 127 17.16 16.39 7.39
CA LEU A 127 18.23 16.93 8.23
C LEU A 127 19.15 17.74 7.31
N ASP A 128 18.64 18.90 6.90
CA ASP A 128 19.35 20.18 6.70
C ASP A 128 18.30 21.30 6.58
#